data_AF-A0A3S5FFD9-F1
#
_entry.id   AF-A0A3S5FFD9-F1
#
_cell.length_a   1.000
_cell.length_b   1.000
_cell.length_c   1.000
_cell.angle_alpha   90.00
_cell.angle_beta   90.00
_cell.angle_gamma   90.00
#
_symmetry.space_group_name_H-M   'P 1'
#
loop_
_entity.id
_entity.type
_entity.pdbx_description
1 polymer ?
#
loop_
_entity_poly.entity_id
_entity_poly.type
_entity_poly.pdbx_seq_one_letter_code
_entity_poly.pdbx_strand_id
1 'polypeptide(L)' 'MKERTDDAPSEPTHLLIVDVREDSATLNWDMPASHFGGIESYVVQLFLANDTLNSIATVRNPQSVTLYV' A
#
# COMPACT_ATOMS: atom_id res chain seq x y z
N MET A 1 22.96 16.97 18.88
CA MET A 1 22.59 17.27 17.48
C MET A 1 21.45 16.32 17.16
N LYS A 2 20.20 16.82 17.05
CA LYS A 2 19.03 15.99 16.74
C LYS A 2 19.17 15.48 15.31
N GLU A 3 19.09 14.18 15.12
CA GLU A 3 19.04 13.55 13.81
C GLU A 3 17.89 14.20 13.02
N ARG A 4 18.15 14.62 11.77
CA ARG A 4 17.09 15.12 10.88
C ARG A 4 16.29 13.94 10.36
N THR A 5 15.44 13.39 11.21
CA THR A 5 14.36 12.49 10.84
C THR A 5 13.20 13.36 10.40
N ASP A 6 12.94 13.54 9.10
CA ASP A 6 11.62 13.92 8.53
C ASP A 6 11.70 14.27 7.03
N ASP A 7 12.05 13.30 6.18
CA ASP A 7 11.71 13.34 4.73
C ASP A 7 11.03 12.03 4.29
N ALA A 8 10.31 11.37 5.22
CA ALA A 8 9.49 10.21 4.88
C ALA A 8 8.07 10.66 4.49
N PRO A 9 7.47 10.12 3.43
CA PRO A 9 6.05 10.36 3.16
C PRO A 9 5.21 9.84 4.32
N SER A 10 4.12 10.54 4.61
CA SER A 10 3.11 10.11 5.58
C SER A 10 2.40 8.85 5.08
N GLU A 11 1.53 8.29 5.93
CA GLU A 11 0.75 7.10 5.59
C GLU A 11 -0.31 7.37 4.50
N PRO A 12 -0.55 6.41 3.59
CA PRO A 12 -1.67 6.48 2.64
C PRO A 12 -3.00 6.58 3.39
N THR A 13 -3.98 7.25 2.78
CA THR A 13 -5.31 7.43 3.38
C THR A 13 -6.38 6.72 2.56
N HIS A 14 -7.60 6.61 3.09
CA HIS A 14 -8.75 6.00 2.40
C HIS A 14 -8.46 4.63 1.73
N LEU A 15 -7.77 3.73 2.44
CA LEU A 15 -7.58 2.37 1.97
C LEU A 15 -8.93 1.64 1.90
N LEU A 16 -9.32 1.24 0.70
CA LEU A 16 -10.60 0.61 0.40
C LEU A 16 -10.40 -0.62 -0.49
N ILE A 17 -11.20 -1.65 -0.27
CA ILE A 17 -11.31 -2.79 -1.19
C ILE A 17 -12.43 -2.46 -2.18
N VAL A 18 -12.11 -2.41 -3.47
CA VAL A 18 -13.04 -1.99 -4.53
C VAL A 18 -13.56 -3.15 -5.39
N ASP A 19 -12.85 -4.27 -5.41
CA ASP A 19 -13.30 -5.51 -6.06
C ASP A 19 -12.83 -6.71 -5.25
N VAL A 20 -13.68 -7.74 -5.14
CA VAL A 20 -13.36 -9.01 -4.51
C VAL A 20 -13.83 -10.13 -5.41
N ARG A 21 -12.91 -11.02 -5.73
CA ARG A 21 -13.10 -12.22 -6.53
C ARG A 21 -12.73 -13.45 -5.71
N GLU A 22 -12.96 -14.62 -6.29
CA GLU A 22 -12.65 -15.90 -5.66
C GLU A 22 -11.16 -16.05 -5.35
N ASP A 23 -10.30 -15.52 -6.21
CA ASP A 23 -8.83 -15.67 -6.17
C ASP A 23 -8.09 -14.33 -6.10
N SER A 24 -8.79 -13.21 -5.96
CA SER A 24 -8.17 -11.90 -6.03
C SER A 24 -8.97 -10.80 -5.35
N ALA A 25 -8.26 -9.78 -4.87
CA ALA A 25 -8.84 -8.58 -4.28
C ALA A 25 -8.16 -7.34 -4.85
N THR A 26 -8.94 -6.32 -5.19
CA THR A 26 -8.43 -5.03 -5.65
C THR A 26 -8.56 -3.99 -4.55
N LEU A 27 -7.44 -3.37 -4.21
CA LEU A 27 -7.35 -2.32 -3.21
C LEU A 27 -7.10 -0.98 -3.89
N ASN A 28 -7.72 0.08 -3.37
CA ASN A 28 -7.46 1.48 -3.71
C ASN A 28 -7.09 2.27 -2.46
N TRP A 29 -6.26 3.30 -2.64
CA TRP A 29 -5.90 4.24 -1.57
C TRP A 29 -5.58 5.63 -2.11
N ASP A 30 -5.67 6.61 -1.23
CA ASP A 30 -5.30 7.99 -1.51
C ASP A 30 -3.85 8.27 -1.13
N MET A 31 -3.25 9.18 -1.88
CA MET A 31 -1.90 9.67 -1.63
C MET A 31 -1.82 10.29 -0.22
N PRO A 32 -0.73 10.08 0.53
CA PRO A 32 -0.51 10.72 1.82
C PRO A 32 -0.52 12.25 1.72
N ALA A 33 -1.03 12.88 2.79
CA ALA A 33 -1.17 14.32 2.89
C ALA A 33 0.18 15.06 2.87
N SER A 34 1.23 14.46 3.44
CA SER A 34 2.60 14.94 3.28
C SER A 34 3.45 13.89 2.60
N HIS A 35 4.15 14.29 1.54
CA HIS A 35 4.98 13.39 0.76
C HIS A 35 6.39 13.94 0.53
N PHE A 36 6.83 14.96 1.31
CA PHE A 36 8.20 15.51 1.41
C PHE A 36 9.24 15.03 0.35
N GLY A 37 9.02 15.34 -0.94
CA GLY A 37 9.91 14.94 -2.04
C GLY A 37 9.32 13.99 -3.11
N GLY A 38 8.15 13.42 -2.86
CA GLY A 38 7.42 12.53 -3.78
C GLY A 38 7.29 11.10 -3.23
N ILE A 39 6.51 10.28 -3.93
CA ILE A 39 6.33 8.86 -3.59
C ILE A 39 6.85 8.03 -4.75
N GLU A 40 7.89 7.24 -4.48
CA GLU A 40 8.47 6.35 -5.49
C GLU A 40 7.67 5.05 -5.65
N SER A 41 7.21 4.48 -4.53
CA SER A 41 6.42 3.26 -4.55
C SER A 41 5.67 3.02 -3.24
N TYR A 42 4.66 2.15 -3.31
CA TYR A 42 3.96 1.57 -2.18
C TYR A 42 4.29 0.09 -2.09
N VAL A 43 4.39 -0.42 -0.86
CA VAL A 43 4.47 -1.86 -0.58
C VAL A 43 3.17 -2.26 0.06
N VAL A 44 2.45 -3.19 -0.56
CA VAL A 44 1.18 -3.72 -0.08
C VAL A 44 1.38 -5.16 0.33
N GLN A 45 0.93 -5.52 1.54
CA GLN A 45 1.04 -6.86 2.10
C GLN A 45 -0.35 -7.37 2.46
N LEU A 46 -0.70 -8.56 1.96
CA LEU A 46 -1.91 -9.28 2.32
C LEU A 46 -1.56 -10.39 3.29
N PHE A 47 -2.26 -10.41 4.43
CA PHE A 47 -2.15 -11.45 5.45
C PHE A 47 -3.49 -12.17 5.54
N LEU A 48 -3.52 -13.45 5.16
CA LEU A 48 -4.71 -14.28 5.28
C LEU A 48 -4.76 -14.88 6.68
N ALA A 49 -5.90 -14.79 7.35
CA ALA A 49 -6.06 -15.16 8.77
C ALA A 49 -5.71 -16.63 9.07
N ASN A 50 -5.74 -17.49 8.06
CA ASN A 50 -5.59 -18.93 8.13
C ASN A 50 -4.53 -19.48 7.18
N ASP A 51 -3.81 -18.63 6.44
CA ASP A 51 -2.83 -19.05 5.45
C ASP A 51 -1.42 -18.53 5.78
N THR A 52 -0.42 -19.31 5.37
CA THR A 52 0.99 -18.90 5.35
C THR A 52 1.36 -18.10 4.10
N LEU A 53 0.48 -18.08 3.10
CA LEU A 53 0.65 -17.29 1.88
C LEU A 53 0.42 -15.80 2.17
N ASN A 54 1.53 -15.08 2.30
CA ASN A 54 1.55 -13.62 2.33
C ASN A 54 1.83 -13.10 0.92
N SER A 55 0.88 -12.41 0.32
CA SER A 55 1.08 -11.76 -0.97
C SER A 55 1.69 -10.37 -0.76
N ILE A 56 2.86 -10.10 -1.36
CA ILE A 56 3.52 -8.79 -1.32
C ILE A 56 3.55 -8.22 -2.73
N ALA A 57 3.03 -7.01 -2.89
CA ALA A 57 3.09 -6.27 -4.15
C ALA A 57 3.82 -4.94 -3.95
N THR A 58 4.75 -4.64 -4.86
CA THR A 58 5.40 -3.33 -4.94
C THR A 58 4.81 -2.54 -6.09
N VAL A 59 4.24 -1.38 -5.78
CA VAL A 59 3.41 -0.56 -6.66
C VAL A 59 4.10 0.78 -6.88
N ARG A 60 4.67 1.01 -8.06
CA ARG A 60 5.49 2.21 -8.35
C ARG A 60 4.69 3.49 -8.66
N ASN A 61 3.48 3.63 -8.10
CA ASN A 61 2.52 4.75 -8.29
C ASN A 61 1.38 4.50 -9.30
N PRO A 62 0.57 3.45 -9.08
CA PRO A 62 -0.88 3.67 -9.09
C PRO A 62 -1.49 3.61 -7.68
N GLN A 63 -2.58 4.36 -7.49
CA GLN A 63 -3.42 4.37 -6.28
C GLN A 63 -4.27 3.09 -6.14
N SER A 64 -3.87 2.00 -6.83
CA SER A 64 -4.62 0.77 -6.99
C SER A 64 -3.70 -0.44 -7.17
N VAL A 65 -4.04 -1.57 -6.55
CA VAL A 65 -3.40 -2.87 -6.83
C VAL A 65 -4.39 -4.02 -6.71
N THR A 66 -4.29 -4.99 -7.62
CA THR A 66 -4.96 -6.28 -7.49
C THR A 66 -3.97 -7.30 -6.93
N LEU A 67 -4.32 -7.87 -5.78
CA LEU A 67 -3.57 -8.96 -5.15
C LEU A 67 -4.28 -10.27 -5.45
N TYR A 68 -3.50 -11.29 -5.78
CA TYR A 68 -3.99 -12.65 -5.98
C TYR A 68 -3.79 -13.46 -4.70
N VAL A 69 -4.76 -14.31 -4.41
CA VAL A 69 -4.91 -15.13 -3.21
C VAL A 69 -4.75 -16.60 -3.58
#